data_AF-A0A800JZY9-F1
#
_entry.id   AF-A0A800JZY9-F1
#
_cell.length_a   1.000
_cell.length_b   1.000
_cell.length_c   1.000
_cell.angle_alpha   90.00
_cell.angle_beta   90.00
_cell.angle_gamma   90.00
#
_symmetry.space_group_name_H-M   'P 1'
#
loop_
_entity.id
_entity.type
_entity.pdbx_description
1 polymer ?
#
loop_
_entity_poly.entity_id
_entity_poly.type
_entity_poly.pdbx_seq_one_letter_code
_entity_poly.pdbx_strand_id
1 'polypeptide(L)' 'MLEDHPNFADVRNRAGLCLAMMGDPESALEEFDAALEINDEYAEAHLNRAIVLNDLG' A
#
# COMPACT_ATOMS: atom_id res chain seq x y z
N MET A 1 4.40 12.47 22.20
CA MET A 1 3.40 11.42 22.38
C MET A 1 2.94 11.11 20.98
N LEU A 2 3.45 10.03 20.38
CA LEU A 2 3.07 9.63 19.02
C LEU A 2 1.60 9.25 19.09
N GLU A 3 0.76 10.06 18.46
CA GLU A 3 -0.66 9.78 18.31
C GLU A 3 -0.79 8.58 17.38
N ASP A 4 -1.10 7.45 17.99
CA ASP A 4 -1.30 6.11 17.44
C ASP A 4 -2.62 6.05 16.65
N HIS A 5 -2.88 7.07 15.83
CA HIS A 5 -3.92 7.02 14.83
C HIS A 5 -3.32 6.36 13.61
N PRO A 6 -3.85 5.21 13.14
CA PRO A 6 -3.47 4.72 11.84
C PRO A 6 -3.77 5.85 10.86
N ASN A 7 -2.72 6.42 10.29
CA ASN A 7 -2.87 7.36 9.21
C ASN A 7 -3.62 6.62 8.12
N PHE A 8 -4.48 7.33 7.40
CA PHE A 8 -5.31 6.73 6.36
C PHE A 8 -4.42 5.99 5.32
N ALA A 9 -3.17 6.42 5.15
CA ALA A 9 -2.13 5.76 4.36
C ALA A 9 -1.82 4.33 4.83
N ASP A 10 -1.73 4.10 6.14
CA ASP A 10 -1.43 2.80 6.76
C ASP A 10 -2.57 1.81 6.46
N VAL A 11 -3.82 2.29 6.55
CA VAL A 11 -5.02 1.49 6.26
C VAL A 11 -5.03 1.08 4.78
N ARG A 12 -4.77 2.04 3.89
CA ARG A 12 -4.64 1.81 2.44
C ARG A 12 -3.53 0.80 2.13
N ASN A 13 -2.34 0.96 2.71
CA ASN A 13 -1.23 0.03 2.54
C ASN A 13 -1.58 -1.40 3.00
N ARG A 14 -2.25 -1.55 4.15
CA ARG A 14 -2.70 -2.87 4.62
C ARG A 14 -3.78 -3.48 3.73
N ALA A 15 -4.69 -2.67 3.18
CA ALA A 15 -5.69 -3.13 2.22
C ALA A 15 -5.02 -3.63 0.92
N GLY A 16 -4.06 -2.86 0.38
CA GLY A 16 -3.29 -3.26 -0.79
C GLY A 16 -2.53 -4.57 -0.59
N LEU A 17 -1.90 -4.74 0.58
CA LEU A 17 -1.22 -5.99 0.91
C LEU A 17 -2.19 -7.19 0.96
N CYS A 18 -3.38 -7.02 1.55
CA CYS A 18 -4.41 -8.06 1.56
C CYS A 18 -4.88 -8.42 0.14
N LEU A 19 -5.10 -7.43 -0.73
CA LEU A 19 -5.51 -7.64 -2.13
C LEU A 19 -4.45 -8.40 -2.92
N ALA A 20 -3.18 -8.03 -2.76
CA ALA A 20 -2.06 -8.75 -3.37
C ALA A 20 -2.03 -10.22 -2.93
N MET A 21 -2.22 -10.48 -1.63
CA MET A 21 -2.29 -11.85 -1.10
C MET A 21 -3.52 -12.64 -1.58
N MET A 22 -4.61 -11.95 -1.93
CA MET A 22 -5.80 -12.56 -2.52
C MET A 22 -5.67 -12.82 -4.03
N GLY A 23 -4.55 -12.43 -4.65
CA GLY A 23 -4.34 -12.58 -6.08
C GLY A 23 -5.04 -11.50 -6.92
N ASP A 24 -5.32 -10.34 -6.32
CA ASP A 24 -5.83 -9.15 -7.00
C ASP A 24 -4.77 -8.03 -7.00
N PRO A 25 -3.73 -8.15 -7.83
CA PRO A 25 -2.60 -7.22 -7.85
C PRO A 25 -2.96 -5.84 -8.44
N GLU A 26 -3.96 -5.76 -9.31
CA GLU A 26 -4.43 -4.48 -9.88
C GLU A 26 -5.07 -3.62 -8.79
N SER A 27 -6.02 -4.18 -8.02
CA SER A 27 -6.63 -3.47 -6.90
C SER A 27 -5.61 -3.18 -5.79
N ALA A 28 -4.60 -4.05 -5.61
CA ALA A 28 -3.52 -3.80 -4.66
C ALA A 28 -2.71 -2.53 -5.01
N LEU A 29 -2.39 -2.35 -6.29
CA LEU A 29 -1.70 -1.17 -6.80
C LEU A 29 -2.51 0.11 -6.55
N GLU A 30 -3.82 0.09 -6.79
CA GLU A 30 -4.69 1.24 -6.51
C GLU A 30 -4.66 1.65 -5.04
N GLU A 31 -4.68 0.68 -4.11
CA GLU A 31 -4.59 0.97 -2.68
C GLU A 31 -3.21 1.49 -2.26
N PHE A 32 -2.11 1.00 -2.87
CA PHE A 32 -0.78 1.57 -2.60
C PHE A 32 -0.63 2.98 -3.18
N ASP A 33 -1.15 3.25 -4.38
CA ASP A 33 -1.16 4.59 -4.96
C ASP A 33 -1.97 5.55 -4.07
N ALA A 34 -3.15 5.14 -3.59
CA ALA A 34 -3.93 5.93 -2.64
C ALA A 34 -3.20 6.16 -1.30
N ALA A 35 -2.42 5.19 -0.82
CA ALA A 35 -1.58 5.37 0.37
C ALA A 35 -0.51 6.45 0.14
N LEU A 36 0.09 6.47 -1.05
CA LEU A 36 1.12 7.42 -1.46
C LEU A 36 0.56 8.82 -1.77
N GLU A 37 -0.71 8.93 -2.18
CA GLU A 37 -1.39 10.23 -2.27
C GLU A 37 -1.58 10.91 -0.91
N ILE A 38 -1.71 10.11 0.16
CA ILE A 38 -1.86 10.61 1.54
C ILE A 38 -0.49 10.90 2.16
N ASN A 39 0.49 10.02 1.92
CA ASN A 39 1.87 10.17 2.38
C ASN A 39 2.83 9.70 1.28
N ASP A 40 3.35 10.65 0.52
CA ASP A 40 4.26 10.41 -0.59
C ASP A 40 5.61 9.82 -0.16
N GLU A 41 6.01 10.08 1.10
CA GLU A 41 7.21 9.51 1.73
C GLU A 41 6.96 8.16 2.41
N TYR A 42 5.79 7.52 2.22
CA TYR A 42 5.48 6.25 2.88
C TYR A 42 6.28 5.07 2.30
N ALA A 43 7.45 4.83 2.89
CA ALA A 43 8.42 3.85 2.42
C ALA A 43 7.85 2.42 2.28
N GLU A 44 6.97 1.99 3.19
CA GLU A 44 6.36 0.65 3.11
C GLU A 44 5.40 0.51 1.92
N ALA A 45 4.62 1.55 1.61
CA ALA A 45 3.74 1.54 0.45
C ALA A 45 4.54 1.49 -0.87
N HIS A 46 5.64 2.25 -0.98
CA HIS A 46 6.55 2.15 -2.12
C HIS A 46 7.14 0.75 -2.29
N LEU A 47 7.59 0.13 -1.18
CA LEU A 47 8.17 -1.20 -1.20
C LEU A 47 7.14 -2.25 -1.64
N ASN A 48 5.95 -2.24 -1.03
CA ASN A 48 4.90 -3.21 -1.35
C ASN A 48 4.42 -3.07 -2.79
N ARG A 49 4.26 -1.84 -3.28
CA ARG A 49 3.94 -1.56 -4.68
C ARG A 49 5.00 -2.09 -5.63
N ALA A 50 6.28 -1.92 -5.32
CA ALA A 50 7.38 -2.43 -6.13
C ALA A 50 7.40 -3.97 -6.16
N ILE A 51 7.10 -4.63 -5.04
CA ILE A 51 6.98 -6.09 -4.97
C ILE A 51 5.85 -6.58 -5.88
N VAL A 52 4.65 -5.98 -5.78
CA VAL A 52 3.51 -6.39 -6.63
C VAL A 52 3.79 -6.14 -8.11
N LEU A 53 4.42 -5.02 -8.47
CA LEU A 53 4.83 -4.74 -9.84
C LEU A 53 5.87 -5.75 -10.37
N ASN A 54 6.78 -6.22 -9.51
CA ASN A 54 7.74 -7.26 -9.88
C ASN A 54 7.06 -8.62 -10.09
N ASP A 55 6.06 -8.95 -9.28
CA ASP A 55 5.30 -10.21 -9.39
C ASP A 55 4.39 -10.25 -10.63
N LEU A 56 3.98 -9.08 -11.14
CA LEU A 56 3.26 -8.91 -12.41
C LEU A 56 4.15 -9.01 -13.67
N GLY A 57 5.47 -9.15 -13.48
CA GLY A 57 6.50 -9.13 -14.55
C GLY A 57 6.28 -10.07 -15.72
#